data_AF-A0A257VGH1-F1
#
_entry.id   AF-A0A257VGH1-F1
#
_cell.length_a   1.000
_cell.length_b   1.000
_cell.length_c   1.000
_cell.angle_alpha   90.00
_cell.angle_beta   90.00
_cell.angle_gamma   90.00
#
_symmetry.space_group_name_H-M   'P 1'
#
loop_
_entity.id
_entity.type
_entity.pdbx_description
1 polymer ?
#
loop_
_entity_poly.entity_id
_entity_poly.type
_entity_poly.pdbx_seq_one_letter_code
_entity_poly.pdbx_strand_id
1 'polypeptide(L)'
;KCGSQWVRDVLSEPVLVQHSGAALLVSGVDLPSSGWPVLESSGLASPVYTAGFADWQSRPNPDPEDRCVVVTRDPRDLIVSLVVSLALSHTPNEVTSLLRLPIRHANKDDRIRIGIHLFSHWAAQFQSWFAPEFDGDVLRLDYAELVADEQAAFRRIFAYLGWEIPEEVATEVINTHSFLATSGGRRRGEENEFSHRRKGVTGDWRNHFSRQTGEMFEGVFPGMLARCGYESGAEWWMDLPEEAAPDSATAEGQLARLLAAFEAQEKELAIQREAAAQRLRDVETLHQMYNELRYTT
;
A
#
# COMPACT_ATOMS: atom_id res chain seq x y z
N LYS A 1 0.31 2.42 3.87
CA LYS A 1 -0.41 1.12 3.75
C LYS A 1 -1.81 1.30 3.14
N CYS A 2 -1.89 2.05 2.04
CA CYS A 2 -3.16 2.45 1.42
C CYS A 2 -3.41 1.75 0.08
N GLY A 3 -2.67 0.68 -0.26
CA GLY A 3 -2.75 0.06 -1.58
C GLY A 3 -1.95 0.78 -2.67
N SER A 4 -1.04 1.70 -2.32
CA SER A 4 -0.21 2.41 -3.31
C SER A 4 0.64 1.49 -4.18
N GLN A 5 1.17 0.39 -3.62
CA GLN A 5 1.86 -0.64 -4.42
C GLN A 5 0.92 -1.30 -5.44
N TRP A 6 -0.33 -1.57 -5.06
CA TRP A 6 -1.31 -2.14 -5.98
C TRP A 6 -1.62 -1.18 -7.13
N VAL A 7 -1.81 0.11 -6.83
CA VAL A 7 -1.99 1.13 -7.87
C VAL A 7 -0.75 1.23 -8.76
N ARG A 8 0.46 1.31 -8.19
CA ARG A 8 1.71 1.29 -8.97
C ARG A 8 1.73 0.08 -9.91
N ASP A 9 1.52 -1.12 -9.39
CA ASP A 9 1.64 -2.37 -10.16
C ASP A 9 0.72 -2.35 -11.39
N VAL A 10 -0.52 -1.87 -11.23
CA VAL A 10 -1.47 -1.70 -12.34
C VAL A 10 -0.97 -0.63 -13.32
N LEU A 11 -0.65 0.57 -12.84
CA LEU A 11 -0.25 1.69 -13.70
C LEU A 11 1.06 1.43 -14.47
N SER A 12 1.92 0.56 -13.95
CA SER A 12 3.20 0.20 -14.57
C SER A 12 3.16 -1.05 -15.45
N GLU A 13 1.98 -1.63 -15.69
CA GLU A 13 1.86 -2.84 -16.51
C GLU A 13 2.34 -2.54 -17.96
N PRO A 14 3.23 -3.36 -18.55
CA PRO A 14 3.79 -3.12 -19.89
C PRO A 14 2.80 -2.75 -21.00
N VAL A 15 1.64 -3.40 -21.09
CA VAL A 15 0.57 -3.10 -22.04
C VAL A 15 -0.02 -1.71 -21.78
N LEU A 16 -0.23 -1.31 -20.52
CA LEU A 16 -0.69 0.05 -20.22
C LEU A 16 0.37 1.09 -20.54
N VAL A 17 1.64 0.79 -20.33
CA VAL A 17 2.76 1.68 -20.70
C VAL A 17 2.81 1.89 -22.22
N GLN A 18 2.50 0.88 -23.04
CA GLN A 18 2.43 1.03 -24.50
C GLN A 18 1.33 1.99 -24.95
N HIS A 19 0.19 2.03 -24.23
CA HIS A 19 -0.92 2.93 -24.53
C HIS A 19 -0.74 4.34 -23.94
N SER A 20 -0.24 4.43 -22.72
CA SER A 20 -0.10 5.70 -21.99
C SER A 20 1.19 6.45 -22.31
N GLY A 21 2.24 5.76 -22.76
CA GLY A 21 3.60 6.29 -22.87
C GLY A 21 4.27 6.56 -21.51
N ALA A 22 3.62 6.23 -20.38
CA ALA A 22 4.05 6.62 -19.04
C ALA A 22 4.73 5.46 -18.32
N ALA A 23 6.03 5.28 -18.55
CA ALA A 23 6.81 4.25 -17.85
C ALA A 23 7.03 4.59 -16.37
N LEU A 24 7.15 3.56 -15.52
CA LEU A 24 7.59 3.72 -14.14
C LEU A 24 9.08 4.02 -14.08
N LEU A 25 9.43 5.28 -13.80
CA LEU A 25 10.82 5.76 -13.77
C LEU A 25 11.43 5.67 -12.37
N VAL A 26 10.61 5.94 -11.34
CA VAL A 26 11.04 5.95 -9.95
C VAL A 26 10.02 5.20 -9.10
N SER A 27 10.49 4.32 -8.21
CA SER A 27 9.59 3.53 -7.35
C SER A 27 10.09 3.44 -5.91
N GLY A 28 9.17 3.67 -4.97
CA GLY A 28 9.40 3.42 -3.55
C GLY A 28 10.25 4.49 -2.87
N VAL A 29 9.92 5.76 -3.08
CA VAL A 29 10.60 6.91 -2.50
C VAL A 29 9.96 7.27 -1.17
N ASP A 30 10.74 7.44 -0.10
CA ASP A 30 10.25 8.03 1.14
C ASP A 30 10.68 9.49 1.23
N LEU A 31 9.72 10.39 1.11
CA LEU A 31 9.97 11.82 0.89
C LEU A 31 10.90 12.45 1.94
N PRO A 32 10.74 12.20 3.26
CA PRO A 32 11.63 12.78 4.28
C PRO A 32 13.10 12.38 4.12
N SER A 33 13.37 11.16 3.61
CA SER A 33 14.72 10.62 3.47
C SER A 33 15.37 10.94 2.12
N SER A 34 14.57 11.02 1.06
CA SER A 34 15.06 11.09 -0.32
C SER A 34 14.74 12.40 -1.05
N GLY A 35 13.85 13.23 -0.51
CA GLY A 35 13.32 14.39 -1.20
C GLY A 35 12.36 14.03 -2.34
N TRP A 36 11.83 15.05 -3.02
CA TRP A 36 10.89 14.87 -4.12
C TRP A 36 11.57 14.19 -5.32
N PRO A 37 10.95 13.17 -5.94
CA PRO A 37 11.55 12.49 -7.09
C PRO A 37 11.68 13.44 -8.28
N VAL A 38 12.87 13.54 -8.85
CA VAL A 38 13.12 14.27 -10.10
C VAL A 38 13.12 13.27 -11.25
N LEU A 39 12.28 13.50 -12.24
CA LEU A 39 12.17 12.64 -13.42
C LEU A 39 12.99 13.21 -14.58
N GLU A 40 13.76 12.36 -15.26
CA GLU A 40 14.56 12.75 -16.43
C GLU A 40 13.73 12.87 -17.72
N SER A 41 12.50 12.36 -17.71
CA SER A 41 11.54 12.40 -18.81
C SER A 41 10.11 12.25 -18.27
N SER A 42 9.11 12.44 -19.13
CA SER A 42 7.70 12.17 -18.76
C SER A 42 7.52 10.71 -18.36
N GLY A 43 6.87 10.47 -17.22
CA GLY A 43 6.66 9.13 -16.68
C GLY A 43 6.08 9.14 -15.27
N LEU A 44 6.16 8.01 -14.59
CA LEU A 44 5.58 7.79 -13.26
C LEU A 44 6.65 7.71 -12.16
N ALA A 45 6.40 8.41 -11.06
CA ALA A 45 7.05 8.18 -9.77
C ALA A 45 6.02 7.57 -8.79
N SER A 46 6.16 6.29 -8.43
CA SER A 46 5.19 5.65 -7.53
C SER A 46 5.72 4.38 -6.83
N PRO A 47 5.41 4.18 -5.53
CA PRO A 47 4.81 5.16 -4.62
C PRO A 47 5.81 6.21 -4.17
N VAL A 48 5.31 7.41 -3.86
CA VAL A 48 5.98 8.41 -3.03
C VAL A 48 5.34 8.35 -1.64
N TYR A 49 6.08 7.86 -0.65
CA TYR A 49 5.62 7.72 0.73
C TYR A 49 5.82 9.01 1.50
N THR A 50 4.94 9.22 2.49
CA THR A 50 5.07 10.31 3.47
C THR A 50 5.00 11.72 2.86
N ALA A 51 4.61 11.85 1.59
CA ALA A 51 4.31 13.15 0.97
C ALA A 51 2.95 13.68 1.44
N GLY A 52 2.88 14.98 1.70
CA GLY A 52 1.66 15.75 1.91
C GLY A 52 1.28 16.62 0.71
N PHE A 53 0.10 17.24 0.78
CA PHE A 53 -0.40 18.12 -0.28
C PHE A 53 0.49 19.35 -0.49
N ALA A 54 1.04 19.91 0.60
CA ALA A 54 1.98 21.03 0.50
C ALA A 54 3.25 20.63 -0.27
N ASP A 55 3.75 19.40 -0.09
CA ASP A 55 4.92 18.91 -0.81
C ASP A 55 4.65 18.82 -2.32
N TRP A 56 3.44 18.41 -2.71
CA TRP A 56 2.99 18.42 -4.10
C TRP A 56 2.95 19.83 -4.68
N GLN A 57 2.40 20.80 -3.93
CA GLN A 57 2.29 22.19 -4.37
C GLN A 57 3.66 22.88 -4.49
N SER A 58 4.59 22.57 -3.59
CA SER A 58 5.94 23.15 -3.56
C SER A 58 7.00 22.27 -4.23
N ARG A 59 6.59 21.28 -5.02
CA ARG A 59 7.53 20.35 -5.67
C ARG A 59 8.48 21.11 -6.61
N PRO A 60 9.73 20.63 -6.79
CA PRO A 60 10.67 21.26 -7.71
C PRO A 60 10.20 21.12 -9.16
N ASN A 61 10.31 22.21 -9.92
CA ASN A 61 10.01 22.27 -11.36
C ASN A 61 8.62 21.73 -11.74
N PRO A 62 7.51 22.27 -11.18
CA PRO A 62 6.18 21.77 -11.49
C PRO A 62 5.82 22.03 -12.96
N ASP A 63 5.29 21.00 -13.62
CA ASP A 63 4.72 21.11 -14.97
C ASP A 63 3.18 21.19 -14.87
N PRO A 64 2.49 22.06 -15.65
CA PRO A 64 1.03 22.08 -15.70
C PRO A 64 0.36 20.76 -16.11
N GLU A 65 1.08 19.86 -16.80
CA GLU A 65 0.60 18.53 -17.18
C GLU A 65 0.86 17.46 -16.13
N ASP A 66 1.59 17.80 -15.05
CA ASP A 66 1.74 16.89 -13.92
C ASP A 66 0.36 16.55 -13.32
N ARG A 67 0.20 15.29 -12.91
CA ARG A 67 -1.01 14.79 -12.24
C ARG A 67 -0.62 14.00 -11.01
N CYS A 68 -1.34 14.22 -9.90
CA CYS A 68 -1.18 13.46 -8.68
C CYS A 68 -2.35 12.49 -8.48
N VAL A 69 -2.05 11.22 -8.20
CA VAL A 69 -3.05 10.24 -7.75
C VAL A 69 -2.72 9.83 -6.32
N VAL A 70 -3.66 10.09 -5.41
CA VAL A 70 -3.48 9.81 -3.98
C VAL A 70 -4.52 8.80 -3.53
N VAL A 71 -4.04 7.71 -2.93
CA VAL A 71 -4.91 6.74 -2.28
C VAL A 71 -4.84 6.93 -0.77
N THR A 72 -5.97 7.31 -0.20
CA THR A 72 -6.19 7.42 1.25
C THR A 72 -6.81 6.13 1.79
N ARG A 73 -6.81 5.95 3.10
CA ARG A 73 -7.43 4.80 3.77
C ARG A 73 -7.79 5.21 5.19
N ASP A 74 -8.86 4.63 5.75
CA ASP A 74 -9.21 4.80 7.17
C ASP A 74 -7.93 4.66 8.04
N PRO A 75 -7.53 5.72 8.78
CA PRO A 75 -6.33 5.71 9.59
C PRO A 75 -6.25 4.52 10.54
N ARG A 76 -7.38 4.03 11.03
CA ARG A 76 -7.45 2.89 11.96
C ARG A 76 -7.07 1.59 11.25
N ASP A 77 -7.60 1.35 10.05
CA ASP A 77 -7.20 0.20 9.23
C ASP A 77 -5.74 0.32 8.77
N LEU A 78 -5.29 1.54 8.50
CA LEU A 78 -3.91 1.80 8.13
C LEU A 78 -2.97 1.41 9.28
N ILE A 79 -3.26 1.86 10.50
CA ILE A 79 -2.52 1.52 11.72
C ILE A 79 -2.45 0.00 11.90
N VAL A 80 -3.58 -0.70 11.86
CA VAL A 80 -3.62 -2.17 11.94
C VAL A 80 -2.75 -2.80 10.86
N SER A 81 -2.89 -2.35 9.62
CA SER A 81 -2.11 -2.89 8.50
C SER A 81 -0.61 -2.58 8.62
N LEU A 82 -0.23 -1.48 9.25
CA LEU A 82 1.16 -1.10 9.46
C LEU A 82 1.83 -2.01 10.49
N VAL A 83 1.21 -2.17 11.66
CA VAL A 83 1.80 -2.94 12.77
C VAL A 83 1.89 -4.43 12.43
N VAL A 84 0.87 -5.00 11.78
CA VAL A 84 0.91 -6.39 11.30
C VAL A 84 2.02 -6.58 10.27
N SER A 85 2.16 -5.62 9.34
CA SER A 85 3.20 -5.73 8.32
C SER A 85 4.61 -5.61 8.92
N LEU A 86 4.86 -4.67 9.83
CA LEU A 86 6.17 -4.54 10.49
C LEU A 86 6.54 -5.81 11.27
N ALA A 87 5.55 -6.43 11.91
CA ALA A 87 5.72 -7.69 12.61
C ALA A 87 6.05 -8.85 11.67
N LEU A 88 5.34 -8.99 10.54
CA LEU A 88 5.26 -10.29 9.86
C LEU A 88 5.66 -10.30 8.37
N SER A 89 5.45 -9.21 7.64
CA SER A 89 5.52 -9.22 6.17
C SER A 89 6.47 -8.19 5.56
N HIS A 90 6.85 -7.15 6.29
CA HIS A 90 7.71 -6.09 5.76
C HIS A 90 9.14 -6.63 5.60
N THR A 91 9.82 -6.39 4.49
CA THR A 91 11.27 -6.68 4.43
C THR A 91 11.98 -5.78 5.45
N PRO A 92 12.60 -6.34 6.50
CA PRO A 92 13.22 -5.52 7.53
C PRO A 92 14.43 -4.78 6.95
N ASN A 93 14.58 -3.51 7.32
CA ASN A 93 15.80 -2.73 7.21
C ASN A 93 16.37 -2.47 8.62
N GLU A 94 17.48 -1.75 8.74
CA GLU A 94 18.15 -1.51 10.03
C GLU A 94 17.20 -0.97 11.11
N VAL A 95 16.32 -0.02 10.75
CA VAL A 95 15.38 0.61 11.68
C VAL A 95 14.18 -0.28 11.98
N THR A 96 13.53 -0.83 10.94
CA THR A 96 12.32 -1.64 11.10
C THR A 96 12.59 -3.01 11.74
N SER A 97 13.84 -3.50 11.69
CA SER A 97 14.28 -4.69 12.42
C SER A 97 14.11 -4.53 13.94
N LEU A 98 14.39 -3.34 14.47
CA LEU A 98 14.29 -3.05 15.90
C LEU A 98 12.85 -3.11 16.41
N LEU A 99 11.87 -2.77 15.56
CA LEU A 99 10.46 -2.76 15.92
C LEU A 99 9.79 -4.13 15.81
N ARG A 100 10.36 -5.05 15.02
CA ARG A 100 9.71 -6.34 14.73
C ARG A 100 9.44 -7.17 15.97
N LEU A 101 10.47 -7.43 16.78
CA LEU A 101 10.34 -8.29 17.97
C LEU A 101 9.42 -7.64 19.01
N PRO A 102 9.57 -6.36 19.37
CA PRO A 102 8.62 -5.67 20.25
C PRO A 102 7.16 -5.79 19.78
N ILE A 103 6.86 -5.57 18.50
CA ILE A 103 5.49 -5.66 17.99
C ILE A 103 4.97 -7.11 18.05
N ARG A 104 5.79 -8.12 17.74
CA ARG A 104 5.40 -9.53 17.84
C ARG A 104 5.05 -9.92 19.28
N HIS A 105 5.82 -9.45 20.25
CA HIS A 105 5.62 -9.78 21.67
C HIS A 105 4.55 -8.91 22.36
N ALA A 106 4.19 -7.77 21.79
CA ALA A 106 3.11 -6.93 22.29
C ALA A 106 1.74 -7.63 22.19
N ASN A 107 0.87 -7.36 23.16
CA ASN A 107 -0.56 -7.69 23.06
C ASN A 107 -1.24 -6.77 22.02
N LYS A 108 -2.53 -7.03 21.70
CA LYS A 108 -3.26 -6.25 20.68
C LYS A 108 -3.25 -4.75 20.96
N ASP A 109 -3.60 -4.35 22.17
CA ASP A 109 -3.69 -2.94 22.54
C ASP A 109 -2.33 -2.24 22.42
N ASP A 110 -1.26 -2.86 22.92
CA ASP A 110 0.10 -2.33 22.81
C ASP A 110 0.57 -2.24 21.36
N ARG A 111 0.20 -3.19 20.50
CA ARG A 111 0.44 -3.09 19.05
C ARG A 111 -0.26 -1.85 18.47
N ILE A 112 -1.52 -1.62 18.82
CA ILE A 112 -2.26 -0.44 18.35
C ILE A 112 -1.64 0.86 18.89
N ARG A 113 -1.21 0.91 20.16
CA ARG A 113 -0.51 2.07 20.73
C ARG A 113 0.79 2.38 19.97
N ILE A 114 1.58 1.35 19.66
CA ILE A 114 2.78 1.50 18.81
C ILE A 114 2.37 2.05 17.45
N GLY A 115 1.31 1.52 16.85
CA GLY A 115 0.82 1.97 15.55
C GLY A 115 0.34 3.43 15.53
N ILE A 116 -0.37 3.87 16.58
CA ILE A 116 -0.78 5.27 16.79
C ILE A 116 0.46 6.17 16.85
N HIS A 117 1.47 5.77 17.63
CA HIS A 117 2.73 6.51 17.70
C HIS A 117 3.48 6.56 16.36
N LEU A 118 3.53 5.47 15.60
CA LEU A 118 4.16 5.48 14.28
C LEU A 118 3.38 6.35 13.29
N PHE A 119 2.05 6.31 13.33
CA PHE A 119 1.20 7.16 12.50
C PHE A 119 1.37 8.65 12.82
N SER A 120 1.59 9.02 14.09
CA SER A 120 1.70 10.43 14.48
C SER A 120 2.85 11.18 13.81
N HIS A 121 3.87 10.48 13.32
CA HIS A 121 5.01 11.08 12.62
C HIS A 121 4.66 11.64 11.23
N TRP A 122 3.55 11.19 10.64
CA TRP A 122 3.15 11.59 9.30
C TRP A 122 1.62 11.84 9.16
N ALA A 123 0.92 11.90 10.30
CA ALA A 123 -0.51 12.16 10.37
C ALA A 123 -0.90 13.51 9.75
N ALA A 124 -0.05 14.53 9.87
CA ALA A 124 -0.29 15.85 9.27
C ALA A 124 -0.26 15.79 7.73
N GLN A 125 0.74 15.11 7.16
CA GLN A 125 0.85 14.87 5.72
C GLN A 125 -0.35 14.08 5.22
N PHE A 126 -0.75 13.02 5.93
CA PHE A 126 -1.96 12.27 5.61
C PHE A 126 -3.20 13.17 5.60
N GLN A 127 -3.41 13.98 6.65
CA GLN A 127 -4.59 14.84 6.76
C GLN A 127 -4.64 15.92 5.68
N SER A 128 -3.48 16.41 5.22
CA SER A 128 -3.41 17.44 4.18
C SER A 128 -4.05 17.00 2.86
N TRP A 129 -4.13 15.69 2.61
CA TRP A 129 -4.83 15.11 1.46
C TRP A 129 -6.36 15.07 1.62
N PHE A 130 -6.95 15.75 2.60
CA PHE A 130 -8.40 15.92 2.73
C PHE A 130 -8.82 17.39 2.57
N ALA A 131 -7.94 18.22 2.03
CA ALA A 131 -8.25 19.61 1.72
C ALA A 131 -9.39 19.70 0.67
N PRO A 132 -10.31 20.68 0.80
CA PRO A 132 -11.38 20.88 -0.17
C PRO A 132 -10.89 21.50 -1.50
N GLU A 133 -9.65 21.96 -1.56
CA GLU A 133 -9.08 22.80 -2.63
C GLU A 133 -8.10 22.01 -3.52
N PHE A 134 -8.53 20.88 -4.09
CA PHE A 134 -7.73 20.23 -5.14
C PHE A 134 -7.95 20.95 -6.46
N ASP A 135 -6.91 21.62 -6.98
CA ASP A 135 -6.91 22.37 -8.24
C ASP A 135 -6.84 21.44 -9.46
N GLY A 136 -7.74 20.45 -9.56
CA GLY A 136 -7.90 19.57 -10.73
C GLY A 136 -6.71 18.65 -11.08
N ASP A 137 -5.53 18.91 -10.53
CA ASP A 137 -4.25 18.20 -10.70
C ASP A 137 -4.01 17.16 -9.59
N VAL A 138 -4.99 16.95 -8.71
CA VAL A 138 -5.02 15.86 -7.73
C VAL A 138 -6.31 15.05 -7.86
N LEU A 139 -6.17 13.74 -8.09
CA LEU A 139 -7.21 12.75 -7.91
C LEU A 139 -6.99 12.01 -6.60
N ARG A 140 -7.88 12.26 -5.63
CA ARG A 140 -7.94 11.47 -4.40
C ARG A 140 -8.96 10.35 -4.53
N LEU A 141 -8.54 9.14 -4.13
CA LEU A 141 -9.41 7.98 -3.93
C LEU A 141 -9.27 7.46 -2.49
N ASP A 142 -10.32 6.86 -1.97
CA ASP A 142 -10.26 6.01 -0.80
C ASP A 142 -9.92 4.57 -1.21
N TYR A 143 -9.12 3.89 -0.40
CA TYR A 143 -8.91 2.46 -0.52
C TYR A 143 -10.23 1.68 -0.48
N ALA A 144 -11.25 2.17 0.25
CA ALA A 144 -12.58 1.59 0.24
C ALA A 144 -13.24 1.62 -1.15
N GLU A 145 -13.05 2.70 -1.93
CA GLU A 145 -13.55 2.80 -3.30
C GLU A 145 -12.87 1.76 -4.20
N LEU A 146 -11.54 1.67 -4.12
CA LEU A 146 -10.76 0.67 -4.87
C LEU A 146 -11.18 -0.75 -4.53
N VAL A 147 -11.49 -1.04 -3.27
CA VAL A 147 -11.89 -2.37 -2.82
C VAL A 147 -13.31 -2.71 -3.25
N ALA A 148 -14.22 -1.73 -3.23
CA ALA A 148 -15.64 -1.92 -3.55
C ALA A 148 -15.87 -2.19 -5.04
N ASP A 149 -15.20 -1.44 -5.92
CA ASP A 149 -15.27 -1.63 -7.36
C ASP A 149 -13.92 -1.31 -8.02
N GLU A 150 -13.10 -2.36 -8.19
CA GLU A 150 -11.76 -2.24 -8.77
C GLU A 150 -11.82 -1.68 -10.20
N GLN A 151 -12.80 -2.12 -10.99
CA GLN A 151 -12.94 -1.74 -12.38
C GLN A 151 -13.28 -0.25 -12.52
N ALA A 152 -14.30 0.21 -11.79
CA ALA A 152 -14.69 1.62 -11.83
C ALA A 152 -13.57 2.54 -11.30
N ALA A 153 -12.91 2.16 -10.20
CA ALA A 153 -11.87 2.97 -9.58
C ALA A 153 -10.64 3.14 -10.49
N PHE A 154 -10.13 2.06 -11.09
CA PHE A 154 -8.97 2.14 -11.99
C PHE A 154 -9.31 2.86 -13.30
N ARG A 155 -10.51 2.67 -13.85
CA ARG A 155 -10.96 3.43 -15.04
C ARG A 155 -11.00 4.93 -14.77
N ARG A 156 -11.45 5.33 -13.59
CA ARG A 156 -11.41 6.74 -13.14
C ARG A 156 -9.98 7.26 -13.05
N ILE A 157 -9.02 6.43 -12.59
CA ILE A 157 -7.60 6.79 -12.58
C ILE A 157 -7.08 6.98 -14.01
N PHE A 158 -7.34 6.03 -14.92
CA PHE A 158 -6.91 6.15 -16.32
C PHE A 158 -7.47 7.40 -16.99
N ALA A 159 -8.78 7.64 -16.85
CA ALA A 159 -9.43 8.81 -17.42
C ALA A 159 -8.85 10.12 -16.88
N TYR A 160 -8.60 10.18 -15.57
CA TYR A 160 -7.97 11.34 -14.92
C TYR A 160 -6.54 11.59 -15.41
N LEU A 161 -5.76 10.53 -15.64
CA LEU A 161 -4.43 10.62 -16.21
C LEU A 161 -4.44 10.91 -17.72
N GLY A 162 -5.62 10.98 -18.35
CA GLY A 162 -5.75 11.17 -19.80
C GLY A 162 -5.30 9.96 -20.62
N TRP A 163 -5.30 8.77 -20.03
CA TRP A 163 -4.84 7.55 -20.70
C TRP A 163 -5.98 6.93 -21.52
N GLU A 164 -5.77 6.84 -22.83
CA GLU A 164 -6.69 6.18 -23.76
C GLU A 164 -6.44 4.66 -23.79
N ILE A 165 -6.99 3.96 -22.80
CA ILE A 165 -6.86 2.50 -22.67
C ILE A 165 -8.11 1.80 -23.24
N PRO A 166 -7.97 0.84 -24.18
CA PRO A 166 -9.09 0.02 -24.63
C PRO A 166 -9.80 -0.72 -23.49
N GLU A 167 -11.12 -0.86 -23.57
CA GLU A 167 -11.97 -1.42 -22.50
C GLU A 167 -11.52 -2.83 -22.08
N GLU A 168 -11.21 -3.67 -23.07
CA GLU A 168 -10.77 -5.05 -22.89
C GLU A 168 -9.41 -5.12 -22.20
N VAL A 169 -8.47 -4.28 -22.64
CA VAL A 169 -7.11 -4.20 -22.07
C VAL A 169 -7.17 -3.74 -20.61
N ALA A 170 -7.94 -2.68 -20.34
CA ALA A 170 -8.15 -2.20 -18.98
C ALA A 170 -8.76 -3.30 -18.09
N THR A 171 -9.79 -3.99 -18.58
CA THR A 171 -10.46 -5.07 -17.82
C THR A 171 -9.48 -6.19 -17.48
N GLU A 172 -8.69 -6.64 -18.45
CA GLU A 172 -7.72 -7.71 -18.30
C GLU A 172 -6.65 -7.34 -17.27
N VAL A 173 -6.00 -6.18 -17.42
CA VAL A 173 -4.96 -5.71 -16.49
C VAL A 173 -5.51 -5.55 -15.07
N ILE A 174 -6.69 -4.94 -14.90
CA ILE A 174 -7.28 -4.79 -13.57
C ILE A 174 -7.53 -6.17 -12.93
N ASN A 175 -8.02 -7.15 -13.70
CA ASN A 175 -8.29 -8.50 -13.21
C ASN A 175 -7.02 -9.26 -12.83
N THR A 176 -5.94 -9.17 -13.61
CA THR A 176 -4.65 -9.83 -13.29
C THR A 176 -3.99 -9.26 -12.05
N HIS A 177 -4.26 -7.99 -11.74
CA HIS A 177 -3.76 -7.32 -10.53
C HIS A 177 -4.75 -7.32 -9.36
N SER A 178 -5.94 -7.92 -9.52
CA SER A 178 -6.97 -8.02 -8.49
C SER A 178 -6.45 -8.70 -7.22
N PHE A 179 -7.14 -8.48 -6.09
CA PHE A 179 -6.78 -9.18 -4.85
C PHE A 179 -6.77 -10.70 -5.04
N LEU A 180 -7.76 -11.24 -5.75
CA LEU A 180 -7.87 -12.68 -5.98
C LEU A 180 -6.64 -13.23 -6.73
N ALA A 181 -6.26 -12.59 -7.83
CA ALA A 181 -5.13 -13.02 -8.65
C ALA A 181 -3.79 -12.90 -7.88
N THR A 182 -3.57 -11.77 -7.23
CA THR A 182 -2.29 -11.44 -6.57
C THR A 182 -2.11 -12.05 -5.18
N SER A 183 -3.18 -12.58 -4.58
CA SER A 183 -3.12 -13.26 -3.28
C SER A 183 -2.92 -14.77 -3.37
N GLY A 184 -2.75 -15.30 -4.59
CA GLY A 184 -2.67 -16.74 -4.87
C GLY A 184 -4.04 -17.44 -4.86
N GLY A 185 -5.11 -16.71 -5.15
CA GLY A 185 -6.48 -17.23 -5.21
C GLY A 185 -7.30 -17.01 -3.93
N ARG A 186 -6.80 -16.25 -2.95
CA ARG A 186 -7.54 -15.96 -1.72
C ARG A 186 -8.68 -14.98 -2.00
N ARG A 187 -9.84 -15.26 -1.42
CA ARG A 187 -10.97 -14.33 -1.45
C ARG A 187 -10.72 -13.18 -0.48
N ARG A 188 -11.31 -12.01 -0.75
CA ARG A 188 -11.27 -10.89 0.20
C ARG A 188 -11.84 -11.35 1.55
N GLY A 189 -11.14 -11.06 2.63
CA GLY A 189 -11.48 -11.54 3.98
C GLY A 189 -10.65 -12.75 4.44
N GLU A 190 -10.12 -13.57 3.53
CA GLU A 190 -9.22 -14.68 3.85
C GLU A 190 -7.84 -14.11 4.19
N GLU A 191 -7.51 -14.09 5.48
CA GLU A 191 -6.32 -13.44 5.99
C GLU A 191 -5.04 -14.26 5.77
N ASN A 192 -3.98 -13.59 5.29
CA ASN A 192 -2.61 -14.06 5.41
C ASN A 192 -1.74 -12.92 5.93
N GLU A 193 -1.41 -12.95 7.22
CA GLU A 193 -0.64 -11.92 7.93
C GLU A 193 0.81 -11.74 7.45
N PHE A 194 1.34 -12.70 6.68
CA PHE A 194 2.68 -12.67 6.10
C PHE A 194 2.70 -12.09 4.69
N SER A 195 1.55 -11.83 4.08
CA SER A 195 1.44 -11.17 2.78
C SER A 195 1.30 -9.66 2.94
N HIS A 196 1.94 -8.88 2.06
CA HIS A 196 1.67 -7.45 1.93
C HIS A 196 0.19 -7.15 1.60
N ARG A 197 -0.48 -8.09 0.93
CA ARG A 197 -1.93 -8.07 0.65
C ARG A 197 -2.65 -8.99 1.64
N ARG A 198 -2.66 -8.61 2.92
CA ARG A 198 -3.11 -9.46 4.04
C ARG A 198 -4.54 -9.96 3.92
N LYS A 199 -5.53 -9.05 3.85
CA LYS A 199 -6.96 -9.42 3.94
C LYS A 199 -7.81 -8.80 2.83
N GLY A 200 -7.39 -7.67 2.27
CA GLY A 200 -8.11 -7.01 1.17
C GLY A 200 -9.50 -6.51 1.56
N VAL A 201 -9.69 -6.08 2.81
CA VAL A 201 -10.97 -5.55 3.33
C VAL A 201 -10.76 -4.23 4.05
N THR A 202 -11.84 -3.48 4.21
CA THR A 202 -11.95 -2.28 5.05
C THR A 202 -12.74 -2.58 6.32
N GLY A 203 -12.57 -1.76 7.35
CA GLY A 203 -13.26 -1.87 8.63
C GLY A 203 -12.72 -2.96 9.56
N ASP A 204 -11.61 -3.63 9.23
CA ASP A 204 -11.02 -4.68 10.05
C ASP A 204 -10.52 -4.12 11.39
N TRP A 205 -10.23 -2.82 11.46
CA TRP A 205 -9.83 -2.12 12.68
C TRP A 205 -10.76 -2.37 13.88
N ARG A 206 -12.05 -2.62 13.66
CA ARG A 206 -13.02 -2.96 14.72
C ARG A 206 -12.67 -4.24 15.47
N ASN A 207 -11.88 -5.14 14.87
CA ASN A 207 -11.41 -6.38 15.49
C ASN A 207 -10.11 -6.21 16.30
N HIS A 208 -9.50 -5.01 16.25
CA HIS A 208 -8.19 -4.75 16.85
C HIS A 208 -8.19 -3.58 17.83
N PHE A 209 -9.06 -2.58 17.63
CA PHE A 209 -9.20 -1.46 18.55
C PHE A 209 -10.08 -1.83 19.75
N SER A 210 -9.59 -1.45 20.93
CA SER A 210 -10.32 -1.38 22.20
C SER A 210 -10.86 0.03 22.44
N ARG A 211 -11.77 0.21 23.41
CA ARG A 211 -12.23 1.53 23.87
C ARG A 211 -11.05 2.40 24.28
N GLN A 212 -10.09 1.83 25.02
CA GLN A 212 -8.92 2.55 25.50
C GLN A 212 -8.01 3.02 24.36
N THR A 213 -7.77 2.17 23.36
CA THR A 213 -6.94 2.56 22.20
C THR A 213 -7.68 3.49 21.24
N GLY A 214 -9.02 3.40 21.17
CA GLY A 214 -9.85 4.35 20.45
C GLY A 214 -9.86 5.74 21.09
N GLU A 215 -10.06 5.80 22.41
CA GLU A 215 -9.95 7.05 23.19
C GLU A 215 -8.56 7.67 23.04
N MET A 216 -7.49 6.86 23.12
CA MET A 216 -6.13 7.32 22.86
C MET A 216 -5.96 7.88 21.45
N PHE A 217 -6.49 7.20 20.42
CA PHE A 217 -6.43 7.71 19.04
C PHE A 217 -7.09 9.08 18.95
N GLU A 218 -8.30 9.24 19.50
CA GLU A 218 -9.01 10.52 19.45
C GLU A 218 -8.27 11.60 20.23
N GLY A 219 -7.67 11.26 21.38
CA GLY A 219 -6.84 12.20 22.16
C GLY A 219 -5.58 12.66 21.43
N VAL A 220 -4.93 11.78 20.65
CA VAL A 220 -3.73 12.13 19.85
C VAL A 220 -4.10 12.85 18.56
N PHE A 221 -5.23 12.51 17.93
CA PHE A 221 -5.68 13.08 16.66
C PHE A 221 -7.10 13.67 16.74
N PRO A 222 -7.35 14.70 17.57
CA PRO A 222 -8.71 15.19 17.83
C PRO A 222 -9.46 15.56 16.55
N GLY A 223 -10.62 14.94 16.32
CA GLY A 223 -11.52 15.16 15.19
C GLY A 223 -10.95 14.76 13.82
N MET A 224 -9.82 14.04 13.75
CA MET A 224 -9.21 13.67 12.47
C MET A 224 -10.14 12.81 11.63
N LEU A 225 -10.77 11.79 12.21
CA LEU A 225 -11.66 10.89 11.48
C LEU A 225 -12.87 11.64 10.91
N ALA A 226 -13.40 12.61 11.66
CA ALA A 226 -14.49 13.46 11.20
C ALA A 226 -14.05 14.37 10.04
N ARG A 227 -12.89 15.04 10.15
CA ARG A 227 -12.34 15.87 9.07
C ARG A 227 -12.03 15.07 7.80
N CYS A 228 -11.61 13.82 7.96
CA CYS A 228 -11.33 12.93 6.85
C CYS A 228 -12.57 12.19 6.31
N GLY A 229 -13.74 12.38 6.94
CA GLY A 229 -15.01 11.76 6.50
C GLY A 229 -15.20 10.28 6.88
N TYR A 230 -14.38 9.74 7.78
CA TYR A 230 -14.48 8.34 8.25
C TYR A 230 -15.44 8.17 9.43
N GLU A 231 -15.75 9.24 10.16
CA GLU A 231 -16.69 9.26 11.28
C GLU A 231 -17.52 10.54 11.26
N SER A 232 -18.67 10.53 11.94
CA SER A 232 -19.53 11.72 12.06
C SER A 232 -19.14 12.65 13.22
N GLY A 233 -18.34 12.17 14.17
CA GLY A 233 -17.94 12.91 15.37
C GLY A 233 -16.80 12.25 16.15
N ALA A 234 -16.48 12.83 17.30
CA ALA A 234 -15.34 12.42 18.14
C ALA A 234 -15.62 11.21 19.06
N GLU A 235 -16.89 10.80 19.19
CA GLU A 235 -17.33 9.78 20.16
C GLU A 235 -17.34 8.35 19.59
N TRP A 236 -16.82 8.14 18.38
CA TRP A 236 -16.82 6.85 17.68
C TRP A 236 -16.21 5.69 18.47
N TRP A 237 -15.29 5.98 19.41
CA TRP A 237 -14.62 4.99 20.24
C TRP A 237 -15.49 4.52 21.42
N MET A 238 -16.59 5.21 21.74
CA MET A 238 -17.48 4.84 22.84
C MET A 238 -18.24 3.54 22.58
N ASP A 239 -18.39 3.13 21.32
CA ASP A 239 -19.06 1.88 20.96
C ASP A 239 -18.11 0.67 20.94
N LEU A 240 -16.82 0.88 21.22
CA LEU A 240 -15.82 -0.18 21.25
C LEU A 240 -15.87 -1.00 22.55
N PRO A 241 -15.46 -2.28 22.50
CA PRO A 241 -15.32 -3.09 23.70
C PRO A 241 -14.19 -2.56 24.60
N GLU A 242 -14.30 -2.74 25.93
CA GLU A 242 -13.27 -2.31 26.90
C GLU A 242 -11.89 -2.86 26.55
N GLU A 243 -11.84 -4.14 26.19
CA GLU A 243 -10.64 -4.81 25.69
C GLU A 243 -10.85 -5.21 24.23
N ALA A 244 -9.78 -5.17 23.44
CA ALA A 244 -9.83 -5.69 22.08
C ALA A 244 -10.22 -7.18 22.14
N ALA A 245 -11.00 -7.65 21.16
CA ALA A 245 -11.40 -9.05 21.09
C ALA A 245 -10.14 -9.93 21.22
N PRO A 246 -10.13 -10.96 22.10
CA PRO A 246 -8.96 -11.82 22.24
C PRO A 246 -8.59 -12.41 20.89
N ASP A 247 -7.32 -12.76 20.70
CA ASP A 247 -6.96 -13.58 19.54
C ASP A 247 -7.73 -14.88 19.64
N SER A 248 -8.79 -15.01 18.84
CA SER A 248 -9.80 -16.08 18.91
C SER A 248 -9.27 -17.45 18.49
N ALA A 249 -7.95 -17.61 18.45
CA ALA A 249 -7.31 -18.82 17.97
C ALA A 249 -6.90 -19.66 19.18
N THR A 250 -7.58 -20.79 19.34
CA THR A 250 -7.04 -21.93 20.09
C THR A 250 -5.60 -22.22 19.61
N ALA A 251 -4.78 -22.91 20.39
CA ALA A 251 -3.43 -23.29 19.96
C ALA A 251 -3.44 -24.01 18.59
N GLU A 252 -4.46 -24.82 18.33
CA GLU A 252 -4.73 -25.45 17.03
C GLU A 252 -5.06 -24.42 15.93
N GLY A 253 -5.89 -23.42 16.22
CA GLY A 253 -6.18 -22.32 15.30
C GLY A 253 -4.96 -21.44 14.99
N GLN A 254 -4.07 -21.23 15.97
CA GLN A 254 -2.81 -20.51 15.76
C GLN A 254 -1.86 -21.32 14.89
N LEU A 255 -1.71 -22.62 15.18
CA LEU A 255 -0.88 -23.52 14.38
C LEU A 255 -1.38 -23.62 12.94
N ALA A 256 -2.70 -23.76 12.74
CA ALA A 256 -3.29 -23.80 11.40
C ALA A 256 -3.06 -22.50 10.62
N ARG A 257 -3.17 -21.33 11.27
CA ARG A 257 -2.83 -20.04 10.65
C ARG A 257 -1.36 -19.94 10.27
N LEU A 258 -0.46 -20.34 11.17
CA LEU A 258 0.99 -20.34 10.93
C LEU A 258 1.37 -21.31 9.80
N LEU A 259 0.76 -22.49 9.74
CA LEU A 259 0.98 -23.45 8.66
C LEU A 259 0.50 -22.91 7.31
N ALA A 260 -0.74 -22.39 7.23
CA ALA A 260 -1.27 -21.81 5.99
C ALA A 260 -0.42 -20.64 5.50
N ALA A 261 0.07 -19.82 6.42
CA ALA A 261 1.01 -18.75 6.14
C ALA A 261 2.36 -19.26 5.64
N PHE A 262 2.92 -20.26 6.31
CA PHE A 262 4.19 -20.88 5.95
C PHE A 262 4.12 -21.47 4.53
N GLU A 263 3.08 -22.25 4.24
CA GLU A 263 2.84 -22.82 2.91
C GLU A 263 2.70 -21.74 1.82
N ALA A 264 1.99 -20.64 2.13
CA ALA A 264 1.87 -19.51 1.21
C ALA A 264 3.22 -18.83 0.95
N GLN A 265 4.05 -18.65 1.99
CA GLN A 265 5.40 -18.09 1.86
C GLN A 265 6.33 -19.02 1.08
N GLU A 266 6.26 -20.33 1.28
CA GLU A 266 7.03 -21.28 0.47
C GLU A 266 6.63 -21.22 -1.00
N LYS A 267 5.33 -21.10 -1.30
CA LYS A 267 4.84 -20.95 -2.68
C LYS A 267 5.32 -19.64 -3.31
N GLU A 268 5.25 -18.53 -2.58
CA GLU A 268 5.75 -17.22 -3.05
C GLU A 268 7.27 -17.26 -3.27
N LEU A 269 8.02 -17.87 -2.35
CA LEU A 269 9.46 -18.07 -2.47
C LEU A 269 9.82 -18.94 -3.68
N ALA A 270 9.03 -19.97 -3.98
CA ALA A 270 9.23 -20.79 -5.18
C ALA A 270 9.05 -19.98 -6.47
N ILE A 271 8.01 -19.15 -6.55
CA ILE A 271 7.78 -18.24 -7.68
C ILE A 271 8.96 -17.26 -7.83
N GLN A 272 9.42 -16.66 -6.72
CA GLN A 272 10.55 -15.74 -6.76
C GLN A 272 11.86 -16.42 -7.17
N ARG A 273 12.09 -17.67 -6.75
CA ARG A 273 13.24 -18.47 -7.18
C ARG A 273 13.21 -18.73 -8.69
N GLU A 274 12.05 -19.07 -9.24
CA GLU A 274 11.88 -19.26 -10.68
C GLU A 274 12.15 -17.96 -11.47
N ALA A 275 11.56 -16.85 -11.01
CA ALA A 275 11.77 -15.54 -11.63
C ALA A 275 13.24 -15.10 -11.57
N ALA A 276 13.91 -15.32 -10.43
CA ALA A 276 15.34 -15.02 -10.27
C ALA A 276 16.20 -15.90 -11.19
N ALA A 277 15.86 -17.18 -11.34
CA ALA A 277 16.55 -18.09 -12.25
C ALA A 277 16.37 -17.67 -13.72
N GLN A 278 15.17 -17.22 -14.11
CA GLN A 278 14.94 -16.68 -15.45
C GLN A 278 15.77 -15.40 -15.67
N ARG A 279 15.77 -14.48 -14.71
CA ARG A 279 16.55 -13.25 -14.82
C ARG A 279 18.05 -13.52 -14.94
N LEU A 280 18.56 -14.53 -14.24
CA LEU A 280 19.95 -14.96 -14.37
C LEU A 280 20.25 -15.42 -15.81
N ARG A 281 19.38 -16.24 -16.41
CA ARG A 281 19.51 -16.68 -17.81
C ARG A 281 19.56 -15.49 -18.77
N ASP A 282 18.66 -14.52 -18.61
CA ASP A 282 18.63 -13.33 -19.46
C ASP A 282 19.95 -12.53 -19.37
N VAL A 283 20.51 -12.40 -18.16
CA VAL A 283 21.80 -11.72 -17.94
C VAL A 283 22.96 -12.50 -18.57
N GLU A 284 22.96 -13.82 -18.46
CA GLU A 284 23.97 -14.68 -19.11
C GLU A 284 23.92 -14.55 -20.63
N THR A 285 22.72 -14.53 -21.24
CA THR A 285 22.55 -14.28 -22.68
C THR A 285 23.06 -12.90 -23.08
N LEU A 286 22.73 -11.85 -22.33
CA LEU A 286 23.23 -10.50 -22.60
C LEU A 286 24.76 -10.42 -22.52
N HIS A 287 25.37 -11.12 -21.56
CA HIS A 287 26.81 -11.18 -21.42
C HIS A 287 27.47 -11.91 -22.60
N GLN A 288 26.88 -13.00 -23.09
CA GLN A 288 27.34 -13.67 -24.30
C GLN A 288 27.28 -12.73 -25.52
N MET A 289 26.14 -12.07 -25.75
CA MET A 289 25.97 -11.11 -26.85
C MET A 289 26.98 -9.95 -26.78
N TYR A 290 27.21 -9.40 -25.58
CA TYR A 290 28.20 -8.35 -25.35
C TYR A 290 29.62 -8.82 -25.71
N ASN A 291 30.00 -10.03 -25.30
CA ASN A 291 31.31 -10.58 -25.60
C ASN A 291 31.48 -10.81 -27.11
N GLU A 292 30.47 -11.38 -27.78
CA GLU A 292 30.50 -11.57 -29.24
C GLU A 292 30.72 -10.25 -29.99
N LEU A 293 29.97 -9.20 -29.63
CA LEU A 293 30.12 -7.86 -30.21
C LEU A 293 31.51 -7.27 -29.91
N ARG A 294 32.00 -7.41 -28.69
CA ARG A 294 33.32 -6.90 -28.27
C ARG A 294 34.48 -7.56 -29.04
N TYR A 295 34.36 -8.82 -29.43
CA TYR A 295 35.41 -9.54 -30.17
C TYR A 295 35.25 -9.49 -31.70
N THR A 296 34.13 -8.95 -32.19
CA THR A 296 33.90 -8.72 -33.64
C THR A 296 34.09 -7.26 -34.06
N THR A 297 34.30 -6.34 -33.12
CA THR A 297 34.60 -4.91 -33.34
C THR A 297 36.06 -4.62 -33.04
#